data_AF-A0A974GZF0-F1
#
_entry.id   AF-A0A974GZF0-F1
#
_cell.length_a   1.000
_cell.length_b   1.000
_cell.length_c   1.000
_cell.angle_alpha   90.00
_cell.angle_beta   90.00
_cell.angle_gamma   90.00
#
_symmetry.space_group_name_H-M   'P 1'
#
loop_
_entity.id
_entity.type
_entity.pdbx_description
1 polymer ?
#
loop_
_entity_poly.entity_id
_entity_poly.type
_entity_poly.pdbx_seq_one_letter_code
_entity_poly.pdbx_strand_id
1 'polypeptide(L)'
;MKGMLSSISKIVILEVETGCAVNWSETEDSIDQAALHSHSTKIHSTDASLIEQFKIMLRTELDISTKKITASLSKEIKEISKRTDTLEHRLDDTTTVLEGHETDIDSLRYQLQELQDNMEDIKFLEAFRSLIKNLESDITEFFSLLVPHLPTSKLEMDRVHRALGRPPQEAPVTIAKRRSFKPITAVLQQNNIKYRWAFPFRLHFLHQGKQYSTADLDEATALIQQLHLKQRSTASESPRERD
;
A
#
# COMPACT_ATOMS: atom_id res chain seq x y z
N MET A 1 -5.83 -2.53 8.06
CA MET A 1 -5.93 -3.82 7.33
C MET A 1 -5.05 -3.80 6.07
N LYS A 2 -3.74 -3.59 6.21
CA LYS A 2 -2.77 -3.49 5.09
C LYS A 2 -1.70 -4.60 5.13
N GLY A 3 -1.99 -5.72 5.80
CA GLY A 3 -0.98 -6.74 6.14
C GLY A 3 -1.29 -8.17 5.70
N MET A 4 -2.26 -8.41 4.81
CA MET A 4 -2.68 -9.78 4.46
C MET A 4 -2.61 -10.15 2.97
N LEU A 5 -2.11 -9.27 2.10
CA LEU A 5 -2.03 -9.56 0.65
C LEU A 5 -0.62 -9.88 0.15
N SER A 6 0.41 -9.90 1.00
CA SER A 6 1.79 -10.15 0.56
C SER A 6 2.17 -11.64 0.44
N SER A 7 1.24 -12.58 0.62
CA SER A 7 1.57 -14.02 0.67
C SER A 7 1.02 -14.87 -0.48
N ILE A 8 0.42 -14.28 -1.52
CA ILE A 8 -0.20 -15.09 -2.60
C ILE A 8 0.57 -15.05 -3.94
N SER A 9 1.55 -14.17 -4.14
CA SER A 9 2.29 -14.09 -5.43
C SER A 9 3.49 -15.03 -5.56
N LYS A 10 3.45 -16.21 -4.93
CA LYS A 10 4.33 -17.34 -5.30
C LYS A 10 3.50 -18.50 -5.85
N ILE A 11 2.55 -18.20 -6.73
CA ILE A 11 2.17 -19.17 -7.75
C ILE A 11 3.33 -19.15 -8.74
N VAL A 12 4.13 -20.20 -8.61
CA VAL A 12 5.15 -20.61 -9.56
C VAL A 12 4.49 -20.60 -10.94
N ILE A 13 4.79 -19.57 -11.73
CA ILE A 13 4.76 -19.67 -13.18
C ILE A 13 5.86 -20.68 -13.48
N LEU A 14 5.49 -21.96 -13.46
CA LEU A 14 6.18 -22.94 -14.28
C LEU A 14 5.94 -22.40 -15.68
N GLU A 15 6.95 -21.73 -16.24
CA GLU A 15 7.14 -21.67 -17.68
C GLU A 15 7.02 -23.11 -18.15
N VAL A 16 5.81 -23.47 -18.54
CA VAL A 16 5.57 -24.57 -19.47
C VAL A 16 6.03 -24.00 -20.80
N GLU A 17 7.35 -23.89 -20.91
CA GLU A 17 8.08 -23.86 -22.15
C GLU A 17 7.85 -25.25 -22.79
N THR A 18 6.62 -25.50 -23.24
CA THR A 18 6.31 -26.64 -24.12
C THR A 18 6.86 -26.30 -25.50
N GLY A 19 8.18 -26.23 -25.58
CA GLY A 19 8.95 -26.87 -26.63
C GLY A 19 8.82 -28.40 -26.57
N CYS A 20 7.64 -28.93 -26.24
CA CYS A 20 7.30 -30.33 -26.48
C CYS A 20 6.89 -30.44 -27.95
N ALA A 21 7.87 -30.29 -28.84
CA ALA A 21 7.90 -31.19 -29.96
C ALA A 21 8.05 -32.59 -29.34
N VAL A 22 6.92 -33.24 -29.07
CA VAL A 22 6.91 -34.67 -28.75
C VAL A 22 7.32 -35.36 -30.04
N ASN A 23 8.63 -35.40 -30.26
CA ASN A 23 9.24 -36.27 -31.25
C ASN A 23 9.04 -37.66 -30.67
N TRP A 24 7.94 -38.31 -31.06
CA TRP A 24 7.78 -39.75 -30.91
C TRP A 24 8.95 -40.35 -31.66
N SER A 25 10.03 -40.59 -30.93
CA SER A 25 11.17 -41.32 -31.44
C SER A 25 10.64 -42.74 -31.56
N GLU A 26 10.16 -43.10 -32.75
CA GLU A 26 9.87 -44.48 -33.14
C GLU A 26 11.12 -45.28 -32.80
N THR A 27 11.10 -45.90 -31.63
CA THR A 27 12.11 -46.85 -31.24
C THR A 27 11.68 -48.10 -32.00
N GLU A 28 12.12 -48.18 -33.27
CA GLU A 28 12.07 -49.40 -34.05
C GLU A 28 12.89 -50.44 -33.28
N ASP A 29 12.20 -51.23 -32.45
CA ASP A 29 12.77 -52.43 -31.87
C ASP A 29 13.07 -53.38 -33.04
N SER A 30 14.35 -53.35 -33.43
CA SER A 30 14.98 -54.29 -34.33
C SER A 30 14.95 -55.67 -33.68
N ILE A 31 13.88 -56.44 -33.96
CA ILE A 31 13.80 -57.84 -33.61
C ILE A 31 14.54 -58.61 -34.71
N ASP A 32 15.79 -58.95 -34.41
CA ASP A 32 16.62 -59.88 -35.18
C ASP A 32 15.88 -61.20 -35.40
N GLN A 33 15.55 -61.47 -36.66
CA GLN A 33 15.03 -62.75 -37.13
C GLN A 33 16.17 -63.78 -37.16
N ALA A 34 16.27 -64.59 -36.11
CA ALA A 34 17.06 -65.82 -36.14
C ALA A 34 16.30 -66.89 -36.95
N ALA A 35 16.84 -67.21 -38.12
CA ALA A 35 16.35 -68.25 -39.02
C ALA A 35 16.47 -69.65 -38.40
N LEU A 36 15.33 -70.31 -38.20
CA LEU A 36 15.25 -71.75 -38.02
C LEU A 36 14.20 -72.33 -38.97
N HIS A 37 14.72 -72.98 -40.03
CA HIS A 37 13.95 -73.82 -40.94
C HIS A 37 13.52 -75.11 -40.22
N SER A 38 12.23 -75.40 -40.19
CA SER A 38 11.75 -76.77 -40.19
C SER A 38 10.40 -76.87 -40.89
N HIS A 39 10.36 -77.69 -41.93
CA HIS A 39 9.16 -78.06 -42.68
C HIS A 39 8.08 -78.64 -41.76
N SER A 40 6.91 -77.99 -41.69
CA SER A 40 5.69 -78.66 -41.28
C SER A 40 4.43 -77.96 -41.83
N THR A 41 3.59 -78.80 -42.44
CA THR A 41 2.12 -78.72 -42.53
C THR A 41 1.45 -77.54 -43.24
N LYS A 42 1.08 -77.83 -44.50
CA LYS A 42 0.19 -77.09 -45.44
C LYS A 42 -1.26 -76.85 -44.93
N ILE A 43 -1.53 -77.08 -43.64
CA ILE A 43 -2.86 -76.98 -43.00
C ILE A 43 -2.98 -75.73 -42.10
N HIS A 44 -1.87 -75.07 -41.74
CA HIS A 44 -1.89 -73.87 -40.86
C HIS A 44 -2.11 -72.51 -41.57
N SER A 45 -2.31 -72.51 -42.90
CA SER A 45 -2.39 -71.26 -43.66
C SER A 45 -3.66 -70.44 -43.36
N THR A 46 -4.76 -71.08 -42.97
CA THR A 46 -6.04 -70.40 -42.69
C THR A 46 -6.03 -69.69 -41.34
N ASP A 47 -5.47 -70.34 -40.31
CA ASP A 47 -5.41 -69.79 -38.96
C ASP A 47 -4.47 -68.57 -38.89
N ALA A 48 -3.36 -68.60 -39.63
CA ALA A 48 -2.45 -67.46 -39.74
C ALA A 48 -3.14 -66.22 -40.33
N SER A 49 -3.98 -66.41 -41.35
CA SER A 49 -4.75 -65.31 -41.96
C SER A 49 -5.79 -64.72 -41.00
N LEU A 50 -6.46 -65.57 -40.21
CA LEU A 50 -7.45 -65.12 -39.22
C LEU A 50 -6.78 -64.31 -38.09
N ILE A 51 -5.62 -64.77 -37.61
CA ILE A 51 -4.83 -64.06 -36.60
C ILE A 51 -4.40 -62.69 -37.12
N GLU A 52 -3.93 -62.61 -38.37
CA GLU A 52 -3.51 -61.33 -38.95
C GLU A 52 -4.70 -60.36 -39.12
N GLN A 53 -5.85 -60.87 -39.56
CA GLN A 53 -7.08 -60.07 -39.63
C GLN A 53 -7.50 -59.54 -38.25
N PHE A 54 -7.42 -60.37 -37.20
CA PHE A 54 -7.73 -59.95 -35.84
C PHE A 54 -6.76 -58.88 -35.32
N LYS A 55 -5.46 -59.00 -35.60
CA LYS A 55 -4.47 -57.97 -35.27
C LYS A 55 -4.77 -56.64 -35.97
N ILE A 56 -5.12 -56.68 -37.26
CA ILE A 56 -5.50 -55.48 -38.02
C ILE A 56 -6.73 -54.84 -37.37
N MET A 57 -7.78 -55.63 -37.10
CA MET A 57 -9.01 -55.15 -36.46
C MET A 57 -8.74 -54.50 -35.08
N LEU A 58 -7.93 -55.13 -34.23
CA LEU A 58 -7.56 -54.57 -32.94
C LEU A 58 -6.76 -53.27 -33.08
N ARG A 59 -5.80 -53.21 -33.99
CA ARG A 59 -5.03 -51.98 -34.26
C ARG A 59 -5.94 -50.85 -34.74
N THR A 60 -6.87 -51.14 -35.64
CA THR A 60 -7.82 -50.14 -36.14
C THR A 60 -8.76 -49.64 -35.04
N GLU A 61 -9.29 -50.53 -34.19
CA GLU A 61 -10.19 -50.13 -33.11
C GLU A 61 -9.45 -49.32 -32.03
N LEU A 62 -8.20 -49.70 -31.71
CA LEU A 62 -7.34 -48.93 -30.81
C LEU A 62 -7.02 -47.54 -31.37
N ASP A 63 -6.70 -47.43 -32.66
CA ASP A 63 -6.45 -46.14 -33.32
C ASP A 63 -7.71 -45.25 -33.32
N ILE A 64 -8.88 -45.81 -33.64
CA ILE A 64 -10.17 -45.11 -33.60
C ILE A 64 -10.46 -44.60 -32.18
N SER A 65 -10.32 -45.46 -31.17
CA SER A 65 -10.55 -45.11 -29.77
C SER A 65 -9.57 -44.02 -29.30
N THR A 66 -8.29 -44.17 -29.63
CA THR A 66 -7.23 -43.19 -29.28
C THR A 66 -7.51 -41.83 -29.92
N LYS A 67 -7.88 -41.80 -31.20
CA LYS A 67 -8.27 -40.57 -31.90
C LYS A 67 -9.48 -39.90 -31.25
N LYS A 68 -10.50 -40.69 -30.89
CA LYS A 68 -11.71 -40.19 -30.24
C LYS A 68 -11.40 -39.56 -28.87
N ILE A 69 -10.62 -40.25 -28.05
CA ILE A 69 -10.20 -39.76 -26.72
C ILE A 69 -9.36 -38.48 -26.89
N THR A 70 -8.37 -38.50 -27.78
CA THR A 70 -7.47 -37.36 -28.02
C THR A 70 -8.25 -36.14 -28.53
N ALA A 71 -9.22 -36.33 -29.43
CA ALA A 71 -10.07 -35.26 -29.93
C ALA A 71 -10.98 -34.67 -28.83
N SER A 72 -11.54 -35.53 -27.97
CA SER A 72 -12.36 -35.09 -26.83
C SER A 72 -11.53 -34.27 -25.84
N LEU A 73 -10.38 -34.79 -25.43
CA LEU A 73 -9.47 -34.08 -24.51
C LEU A 73 -8.98 -32.76 -25.10
N SER A 74 -8.64 -32.72 -26.40
CA SER A 74 -8.25 -31.49 -27.09
C SER A 74 -9.35 -30.45 -27.10
N LYS A 75 -10.61 -30.87 -27.22
CA LYS A 75 -11.78 -29.98 -27.16
C LYS A 75 -11.97 -29.41 -25.75
N GLU A 76 -11.88 -30.26 -24.72
CA GLU A 76 -11.99 -29.85 -23.32
C GLU A 76 -10.87 -28.87 -22.91
N ILE A 77 -9.63 -29.14 -23.32
CA ILE A 77 -8.49 -28.23 -23.08
C ILE A 77 -8.75 -26.85 -23.69
N LYS A 78 -9.24 -26.79 -24.94
CA LYS A 78 -9.58 -25.52 -25.60
C LYS A 78 -10.71 -24.78 -24.89
N GLU A 79 -11.71 -25.50 -24.41
CA GLU A 79 -12.82 -24.91 -23.65
C GLU A 79 -12.37 -24.35 -22.30
N ILE A 80 -11.55 -25.10 -21.55
CA ILE A 80 -10.96 -24.66 -20.28
C ILE A 80 -10.07 -23.43 -20.50
N SER A 81 -9.27 -23.41 -21.56
CA SER A 81 -8.43 -22.26 -21.91
C SER A 81 -9.29 -21.01 -22.11
N LYS A 82 -10.33 -21.09 -22.95
CA LYS A 82 -11.26 -19.97 -23.18
C LYS A 82 -11.95 -19.48 -21.91
N ARG A 83 -12.37 -20.40 -21.04
CA ARG A 83 -12.99 -20.06 -19.75
C ARG A 83 -11.99 -19.36 -18.81
N THR A 84 -10.73 -19.78 -18.85
CA THR A 84 -9.64 -19.15 -18.08
C THR A 84 -9.40 -17.72 -18.56
N ASP A 85 -9.28 -17.50 -19.88
CA ASP A 85 -9.13 -16.15 -20.45
C ASP A 85 -10.29 -15.22 -20.07
N THR A 86 -11.51 -15.77 -20.05
CA THR A 86 -12.71 -15.00 -19.65
C THR A 86 -12.68 -14.65 -18.16
N LEU A 87 -12.20 -15.56 -17.31
CA LEU A 87 -12.07 -15.31 -15.87
C LEU A 87 -10.97 -14.30 -15.59
N GLU A 88 -9.85 -14.35 -16.30
CA GLU A 88 -8.76 -13.40 -16.20
C GLU A 88 -9.22 -11.99 -16.56
N HIS A 89 -9.90 -11.82 -17.70
CA HIS A 89 -10.44 -10.53 -18.09
C HIS A 89 -11.42 -9.95 -17.05
N ARG A 90 -12.31 -10.80 -16.50
CA ARG A 90 -13.22 -10.37 -15.42
C ARG A 90 -12.49 -10.01 -14.14
N LEU A 91 -11.38 -10.68 -13.83
CA LEU A 91 -10.55 -10.38 -12.68
C LEU A 91 -9.89 -9.00 -12.85
N ASP A 92 -9.38 -8.68 -14.03
CA ASP A 92 -8.82 -7.36 -14.35
C ASP A 92 -9.85 -6.25 -14.22
N ASP A 93 -11.07 -6.46 -14.72
CA ASP A 93 -12.19 -5.51 -14.57
C ASP A 93 -12.50 -5.26 -13.08
N THR A 94 -12.59 -6.33 -12.28
CA THR A 94 -12.84 -6.19 -10.84
C THR A 94 -11.70 -5.51 -10.10
N THR A 95 -10.46 -5.74 -10.51
CA THR A 95 -9.27 -5.09 -9.94
C THR A 95 -9.32 -3.58 -10.21
N THR A 96 -9.65 -3.19 -11.44
CA THR A 96 -9.79 -1.77 -11.83
C THR A 96 -10.89 -1.06 -11.02
N VAL A 97 -12.03 -1.71 -10.81
CA VAL A 97 -13.12 -1.15 -9.99
C VAL A 97 -12.70 -1.01 -8.53
N LEU A 98 -11.98 -1.99 -7.98
CA LEU A 98 -11.48 -1.93 -6.60
C LEU A 98 -10.48 -0.80 -6.41
N GLU A 99 -9.57 -0.58 -7.35
CA GLU A 99 -8.63 0.56 -7.33
C GLU A 99 -9.39 1.89 -7.35
N GLY A 100 -10.44 2.02 -8.17
CA GLY A 100 -11.32 3.18 -8.16
C GLY A 100 -11.94 3.44 -6.79
N HIS A 101 -12.53 2.42 -6.16
CA HIS A 101 -13.09 2.54 -4.82
C HIS A 101 -12.05 2.90 -3.75
N GLU A 102 -10.80 2.41 -3.86
CA GLU A 102 -9.73 2.80 -2.94
C GLU A 102 -9.43 4.30 -3.03
N THR A 103 -9.38 4.85 -4.24
CA THR A 103 -9.18 6.30 -4.44
C THR A 103 -10.34 7.13 -3.86
N ASP A 104 -11.58 6.68 -4.03
CA ASP A 104 -12.75 7.35 -3.46
C ASP A 104 -12.74 7.34 -1.93
N ILE A 105 -12.38 6.20 -1.31
CA ILE A 105 -12.26 6.06 0.14
C ILE A 105 -11.20 7.03 0.68
N ASP A 106 -10.04 7.14 0.02
CA ASP A 106 -8.98 8.04 0.46
C ASP A 106 -9.38 9.52 0.30
N SER A 107 -10.11 9.87 -0.76
CA SER A 107 -10.70 11.20 -0.95
C SER A 107 -11.70 11.54 0.16
N LEU A 108 -12.62 10.64 0.48
CA LEU A 108 -13.61 10.83 1.55
C LEU A 108 -12.94 10.96 2.94
N ARG A 109 -11.90 10.17 3.21
CA ARG A 109 -11.10 10.30 4.44
C ARG A 109 -10.44 11.66 4.57
N TYR A 110 -9.90 12.19 3.48
CA TYR A 110 -9.32 13.53 3.47
C TYR A 110 -10.37 14.60 3.78
N GLN A 111 -11.55 14.53 3.14
CA GLN A 111 -12.64 15.48 3.39
C GLN A 111 -13.14 15.43 4.83
N LEU A 112 -13.30 14.22 5.41
CA LEU A 112 -13.69 14.06 6.81
C LEU A 112 -12.66 14.68 7.76
N GLN A 113 -11.36 14.50 7.50
CA GLN A 113 -10.31 15.10 8.31
C GLN A 113 -10.35 16.63 8.23
N GLU A 114 -10.55 17.21 7.04
CA GLU A 114 -10.66 18.65 6.87
C GLU A 114 -11.87 19.23 7.61
N LEU A 115 -13.02 18.57 7.53
CA LEU A 115 -14.22 18.96 8.28
C LEU A 115 -14.00 18.86 9.79
N GLN A 116 -13.28 17.84 10.25
CA GLN A 116 -12.95 17.69 11.66
C GLN A 116 -12.03 18.81 12.15
N ASP A 117 -10.94 19.11 11.42
CA ASP A 117 -10.03 20.22 11.72
C ASP A 117 -10.81 21.55 11.78
N ASN A 118 -11.70 21.80 10.81
CA ASN A 118 -12.54 23.00 10.78
C ASN A 118 -13.50 23.10 11.97
N MET A 119 -14.09 21.98 12.40
CA MET A 119 -14.97 21.95 13.56
C MET A 119 -14.20 22.22 14.86
N GLU A 120 -12.99 21.69 15.00
CA GLU A 120 -12.11 21.97 16.14
C GLU A 120 -11.76 23.46 16.21
N ASP A 121 -11.46 24.08 15.07
CA ASP A 121 -11.20 25.52 14.97
C ASP A 121 -12.42 26.36 15.40
N ILE A 122 -13.63 26.00 14.95
CA ILE A 122 -14.87 26.71 15.34
C ILE A 122 -15.13 26.57 16.85
N LYS A 123 -14.95 25.36 17.41
CA LYS A 123 -15.11 25.13 18.85
C LYS A 123 -14.13 25.93 19.68
N PHE A 124 -12.89 26.07 19.21
CA PHE A 124 -11.89 26.91 19.86
C PHE A 124 -12.32 28.38 19.88
N LEU A 125 -12.84 28.90 18.77
CA LEU A 125 -13.36 30.27 18.68
C LEU A 125 -14.57 30.49 19.59
N GLU A 126 -15.47 29.51 19.68
CA GLU A 126 -16.64 29.58 20.56
C GLU A 126 -16.25 29.55 22.04
N ALA A 127 -15.33 28.66 22.43
CA ALA A 127 -14.78 28.60 23.78
C ALA A 127 -14.12 29.93 24.17
N PHE A 128 -13.31 30.50 23.28
CA PHE A 128 -12.66 31.80 23.49
C PHE A 128 -13.68 32.93 23.66
N ARG A 129 -14.72 32.97 22.81
CA ARG A 129 -15.82 33.92 22.94
C ARG A 129 -16.59 33.77 24.25
N SER A 130 -16.74 32.54 24.75
CA SER A 130 -17.43 32.27 26.01
C SER A 130 -16.62 32.64 27.26
N LEU A 131 -15.28 32.58 27.17
CA LEU A 131 -14.37 33.01 28.23
C LEU A 131 -14.35 34.53 28.37
N ILE A 132 -14.55 35.23 27.25
CA ILE A 132 -14.47 36.68 27.13
C ILE A 132 -15.89 37.26 27.06
N LYS A 133 -16.71 37.01 28.09
CA LYS A 133 -18.07 37.59 28.13
C LYS A 133 -18.05 39.07 28.54
N ASN A 134 -17.09 39.48 29.38
CA ASN A 134 -16.92 40.86 29.82
C ASN A 134 -15.45 41.30 29.70
N LEU A 135 -14.88 41.18 28.49
CA LEU A 135 -13.47 41.54 28.23
C LEU A 135 -13.06 42.87 28.86
N GLU A 136 -13.93 43.87 28.73
CA GLU A 136 -13.70 45.20 29.22
C GLU A 136 -13.63 45.22 30.76
N SER A 137 -14.55 44.55 31.44
CA SER A 137 -14.52 44.42 32.91
C SER A 137 -13.30 43.63 33.37
N ASP A 138 -13.04 42.48 32.75
CA ASP A 138 -12.00 41.53 33.17
C ASP A 138 -10.60 42.13 32.96
N ILE A 139 -10.37 42.81 31.82
CA ILE A 139 -9.12 43.52 31.58
C ILE A 139 -8.99 44.71 32.54
N THR A 140 -10.07 45.44 32.78
CA THR A 140 -10.04 46.60 33.68
C THR A 140 -9.72 46.20 35.12
N GLU A 141 -10.29 45.08 35.59
CA GLU A 141 -9.97 44.48 36.89
C GLU A 141 -8.50 44.04 36.95
N PHE A 142 -8.01 43.37 35.91
CA PHE A 142 -6.63 42.92 35.81
C PHE A 142 -5.62 44.08 35.83
N PHE A 143 -5.87 45.16 35.10
CA PHE A 143 -5.00 46.35 35.12
C PHE A 143 -5.07 47.09 36.45
N SER A 144 -6.23 47.10 37.12
CA SER A 144 -6.38 47.67 38.46
C SER A 144 -5.51 46.92 39.48
N LEU A 145 -5.33 45.60 39.31
CA LEU A 145 -4.44 44.77 40.12
C LEU A 145 -2.95 45.00 39.81
N LEU A 146 -2.58 45.06 38.54
CA LEU A 146 -1.17 45.23 38.13
C LEU A 146 -0.64 46.65 38.34
N VAL A 147 -1.47 47.67 38.07
CA VAL A 147 -1.06 49.07 38.06
C VAL A 147 -2.16 49.93 38.73
N PRO A 148 -2.32 49.86 40.05
CA PRO A 148 -3.44 50.50 40.77
C PRO A 148 -3.45 52.03 40.70
N HIS A 149 -2.34 52.64 40.28
CA HIS A 149 -2.17 54.10 40.17
C HIS A 149 -2.56 54.65 38.79
N LEU A 150 -2.85 53.79 37.81
CA LEU A 150 -3.33 54.22 36.50
C LEU A 150 -4.86 54.34 36.54
N PRO A 151 -5.43 55.55 36.46
CA PRO A 151 -6.88 55.71 36.49
C PRO A 151 -7.51 55.12 35.22
N THR A 152 -8.63 54.42 35.41
CA THR A 152 -9.40 53.73 34.36
C THR A 152 -9.78 54.64 33.20
N SER A 153 -9.99 55.94 33.46
CA SER A 153 -10.31 56.95 32.45
C SER A 153 -9.18 57.23 31.46
N LYS A 154 -7.94 56.82 31.76
CA LYS A 154 -6.79 56.92 30.85
C LYS A 154 -6.50 55.63 30.10
N LEU A 155 -7.25 54.56 30.39
CA LEU A 155 -7.11 53.28 29.70
C LEU A 155 -7.85 53.36 28.35
N GLU A 156 -7.26 54.02 27.36
CA GLU A 156 -7.79 53.99 26.00
C GLU A 156 -7.54 52.62 25.39
N MET A 157 -8.62 51.86 25.30
CA MET A 157 -8.75 50.60 24.58
C MET A 157 -8.75 50.84 23.05
N ASP A 158 -7.82 51.65 22.53
CA ASP A 158 -7.82 52.18 21.15
C ASP A 158 -7.79 51.11 20.04
N ARG A 159 -7.59 49.82 20.39
CA ARG A 159 -7.43 48.73 19.42
C ARG A 159 -7.96 47.35 19.83
N VAL A 160 -8.78 47.20 20.88
CA VAL A 160 -9.29 45.85 21.24
C VAL A 160 -10.13 45.25 20.11
N HIS A 161 -10.83 46.07 19.34
CA HIS A 161 -11.59 45.63 18.17
C HIS A 161 -10.71 45.33 16.94
N ARG A 162 -9.46 45.84 16.89
CA ARG A 162 -8.50 45.51 15.83
C ARG A 162 -7.87 44.13 16.03
N ALA A 163 -7.84 43.62 17.26
CA ALA A 163 -7.50 42.24 17.57
C ALA A 163 -8.66 41.24 17.34
N LEU A 164 -9.90 41.73 17.17
CA LEU A 164 -11.04 40.95 16.69
C LEU A 164 -11.13 40.89 15.14
N GLY A 165 -10.35 41.71 14.43
CA GLY A 165 -10.00 41.38 13.05
C GLY A 165 -9.16 40.10 13.10
N ARG A 166 -9.57 39.06 12.34
CA ARG A 166 -8.96 37.71 12.32
C ARG A 166 -7.54 37.76 12.90
N PRO A 167 -7.26 37.14 14.07
CA PRO A 167 -5.89 37.05 14.57
C PRO A 167 -5.05 36.62 13.38
N PRO A 168 -3.92 37.28 13.04
CA PRO A 168 -3.21 37.10 11.78
C PRO A 168 -3.15 35.61 11.53
N GLN A 169 -4.07 35.14 10.70
CA GLN A 169 -4.41 33.73 10.67
C GLN A 169 -3.11 33.17 10.15
N GLU A 170 -2.37 32.41 10.96
CA GLU A 170 -1.05 31.91 10.56
C GLU A 170 -1.31 31.37 9.17
N ALA A 171 -0.76 32.05 8.15
CA ALA A 171 -1.28 31.87 6.80
C ALA A 171 -1.29 30.36 6.57
N PRO A 172 -2.35 29.72 6.04
CA PRO A 172 -2.46 28.25 6.06
C PRO A 172 -1.16 27.51 5.68
N VAL A 173 -0.38 28.14 4.79
CA VAL A 173 1.03 27.85 4.45
C VAL A 173 1.97 27.66 5.65
N THR A 174 1.98 28.54 6.65
CA THR A 174 2.80 28.50 7.88
C THR A 174 2.43 27.32 8.78
N ILE A 175 1.14 27.03 8.96
CA ILE A 175 0.69 25.86 9.74
C ILE A 175 1.09 24.57 9.02
N ALA A 176 0.86 24.49 7.71
CA ALA A 176 1.29 23.37 6.89
C ALA A 176 2.81 23.15 6.96
N LYS A 177 3.60 24.23 6.87
CA LYS A 177 5.06 24.17 7.05
C LYS A 177 5.46 23.69 8.45
N ARG A 178 4.81 24.14 9.53
CA ARG A 178 5.07 23.63 10.88
C ARG A 178 4.74 22.14 11.02
N ARG A 179 3.64 21.68 10.41
CA ARG A 179 3.29 20.25 10.36
C ARG A 179 4.38 19.42 9.65
N SER A 180 4.96 19.94 8.57
CA SER A 180 6.06 19.24 7.85
C SER A 180 7.35 19.08 8.67
N PHE A 181 7.57 19.92 9.69
CA PHE A 181 8.73 19.86 10.58
C PHE A 181 8.55 18.92 11.80
N LYS A 182 7.40 18.27 11.93
CA LYS A 182 7.13 17.29 13.00
C LYS A 182 8.23 16.23 13.20
N PRO A 183 8.82 15.62 12.14
CA PRO A 183 9.94 14.68 12.34
C PRO A 183 11.17 15.34 12.98
N ILE A 184 11.50 16.58 12.61
CA ILE A 184 12.64 17.32 13.16
C ILE A 184 12.40 17.67 14.62
N THR A 185 11.23 18.22 14.96
CA THR A 185 10.92 18.59 16.35
C THR A 185 10.85 17.37 17.26
N ALA A 186 10.41 16.21 16.76
CA ALA A 186 10.46 14.95 17.51
C ALA A 186 11.91 14.54 17.86
N VAL A 187 12.86 14.65 16.93
CA VAL A 187 14.28 14.36 17.20
C VAL A 187 14.86 15.34 18.23
N LEU A 188 14.55 16.63 18.12
CA LEU A 188 15.00 17.62 19.11
C LEU A 188 14.44 17.31 20.50
N GLN A 189 13.16 16.96 20.62
CA GLN A 189 12.53 16.56 21.88
C GLN A 189 13.16 15.29 22.47
N GLN A 190 13.40 14.27 21.65
CA GLN A 190 14.05 13.02 22.09
C GLN A 190 15.44 13.24 22.68
N ASN A 191 16.16 14.24 22.18
CA ASN A 191 17.49 14.63 22.66
C ASN A 191 17.44 15.72 23.76
N ASN A 192 16.26 16.04 24.30
CA ASN A 192 16.04 17.09 25.31
C ASN A 192 16.53 18.49 24.87
N ILE A 193 16.48 18.77 23.57
CA ILE A 193 16.88 20.06 23.00
C ILE A 193 15.68 21.00 23.00
N LYS A 194 15.81 22.12 23.72
CA LYS A 194 14.80 23.19 23.70
C LYS A 194 14.82 23.90 22.34
N TYR A 195 13.64 24.07 21.77
CA TYR A 195 13.45 24.81 20.53
C TYR A 195 12.31 25.82 20.67
N ARG A 196 12.28 26.81 19.78
CA ARG A 196 11.20 27.79 19.65
C ARG A 196 10.98 28.15 18.19
N TRP A 197 9.75 28.51 17.85
CA TRP A 197 9.40 29.03 16.53
C TRP A 197 9.63 30.54 16.50
N ALA A 198 10.28 31.04 15.45
CA ALA A 198 10.42 32.46 15.14
C ALA A 198 9.56 32.82 13.91
N PHE A 199 9.06 34.05 13.89
CA PHE A 199 8.19 34.57 12.85
C PHE A 199 8.97 34.88 11.56
N PRO A 200 8.39 34.67 10.35
CA PRO A 200 7.10 34.02 10.09
C PRO A 200 7.17 32.49 10.17
N PHE A 201 8.31 31.89 9.82
CA PHE A 201 8.56 30.44 9.94
C PHE A 201 10.07 30.14 10.01
N ARG A 202 10.63 30.05 11.21
CA ARG A 202 11.98 29.54 11.46
C ARG A 202 12.02 28.72 12.74
N LEU A 203 12.71 27.59 12.73
CA LEU A 203 12.95 26.77 13.91
C LEU A 203 14.29 27.18 14.54
N HIS A 204 14.26 27.70 15.77
CA HIS A 204 15.47 28.05 16.54
C HIS A 204 15.69 27.03 17.64
N PHE A 205 16.92 26.53 17.80
CA PHE A 205 17.28 25.64 18.89
C PHE A 205 18.74 25.85 19.33
N LEU A 206 19.06 25.40 20.55
CA LEU A 206 20.40 25.52 21.13
C LEU A 206 20.99 24.13 21.34
N HIS A 207 22.16 23.87 20.75
CA HIS A 207 22.88 22.61 20.92
C HIS A 207 24.35 22.88 21.21
N GLN A 208 24.86 22.36 22.34
CA GLN A 208 26.24 22.55 22.80
C GLN A 208 26.67 24.04 22.88
N GLY A 209 25.79 24.91 23.36
CA GLY A 209 26.05 26.35 23.50
C GLY A 209 26.03 27.14 22.19
N LYS A 210 25.81 26.48 21.04
CA LYS A 210 25.66 27.14 19.74
C LYS A 210 24.17 27.19 19.34
N GLN A 211 23.73 28.36 18.89
CA GLN A 211 22.37 28.57 18.40
C GLN A 211 22.31 28.21 16.91
N TYR A 212 21.30 27.43 16.55
CA TYR A 212 20.99 27.05 15.17
C TYR A 212 19.61 27.58 14.79
N SER A 213 19.44 27.94 13.53
CA SER A 213 18.17 28.37 12.95
C SER A 213 18.03 27.86 11.54
N THR A 214 16.85 27.38 11.19
CA THR A 214 16.55 26.88 9.84
C THR A 214 15.12 27.21 9.46
N ALA A 215 14.89 27.48 8.17
CA ALA A 215 13.57 27.79 7.61
C ALA A 215 13.02 26.67 6.72
N ASP A 216 13.87 25.73 6.28
CA ASP A 216 13.55 24.71 5.29
C ASP A 216 13.81 23.31 5.84
N LEU A 217 12.94 22.37 5.46
CA LEU A 217 12.96 21.01 6.03
C LEU A 217 14.24 20.25 5.69
N ASP A 218 14.76 20.46 4.47
CA ASP A 218 15.98 19.79 4.00
C ASP A 218 17.22 20.30 4.73
N GLU A 219 17.33 21.63 4.92
CA GLU A 219 18.38 22.25 5.72
C GLU A 219 18.31 21.75 7.17
N ALA A 220 17.11 21.68 7.74
CA ALA A 220 16.90 21.17 9.09
C ALA A 220 17.37 19.70 9.21
N THR A 221 17.04 18.87 8.22
CA THR A 221 17.46 17.45 8.19
C THR A 221 18.97 17.33 8.08
N ALA A 222 19.61 18.11 7.22
CA ALA A 222 21.06 18.17 7.09
C ALA A 222 21.74 18.62 8.39
N LEU A 223 21.18 19.61 9.09
CA LEU A 223 21.67 20.05 10.40
C LEU A 223 21.55 18.95 11.46
N ILE A 224 20.42 18.24 11.54
CA ILE A 224 20.23 17.13 12.48
C ILE A 224 21.24 16.01 12.21
N GLN A 225 21.50 15.68 10.93
CA GLN A 225 22.51 14.71 10.52
C GLN A 225 23.93 15.15 10.90
N GLN A 226 24.29 16.42 10.61
CA GLN A 226 25.59 16.99 10.95
C GLN A 226 25.85 17.02 12.46
N LEU A 227 24.80 17.25 13.26
CA LEU A 227 24.87 17.23 14.72
C LEU A 227 24.87 15.81 15.31
N HIS A 228 24.80 14.77 14.48
CA HIS A 228 24.73 13.36 14.88
C HIS A 228 23.60 13.05 15.86
N LEU A 229 22.48 13.77 15.76
CA LEU A 229 21.29 13.53 16.58
C LEU A 229 20.57 12.30 16.05
N LYS A 230 20.93 11.13 16.59
CA LYS A 230 20.33 9.85 16.18
C LYS A 230 18.84 9.86 16.49
N GLN A 231 18.02 9.56 15.49
CA GLN A 231 16.62 9.27 15.68
C GLN A 231 16.55 7.95 16.47
N ARG A 232 16.13 8.03 17.73
CA ARG A 232 15.93 6.80 18.51
C ARG A 232 14.72 6.15 17.89
N SER A 233 14.93 5.11 17.08
CA SER A 233 13.87 4.32 16.51
C SER A 233 13.00 3.85 17.66
N THR A 234 11.79 4.40 17.78
CA THR A 234 10.75 3.88 18.67
C THR A 234 10.28 2.57 18.06
N ALA A 235 11.15 1.56 18.07
CA ALA A 235 10.81 0.21 17.71
C ALA A 235 9.82 -0.27 18.77
N SER A 236 8.59 -0.48 18.31
CA SER A 236 7.41 -0.92 19.04
C SER A 236 7.73 -1.87 20.19
N GLU A 237 7.61 -1.38 21.42
CA GLU A 237 7.36 -2.24 22.56
C GLU A 237 5.90 -2.69 22.44
N SER A 238 5.71 -3.82 21.77
CA SER A 238 4.42 -4.48 21.60
C SER A 238 3.82 -4.75 22.97
N PRO A 239 2.62 -4.25 23.31
CA PRO A 239 1.97 -4.57 24.56
C PRO A 239 1.76 -6.09 24.60
N ARG A 240 2.41 -6.77 25.53
CA ARG A 240 2.08 -8.16 25.86
C ARG A 240 0.65 -8.16 26.38
N GLU A 241 -0.25 -8.67 25.54
CA GLU A 241 -1.58 -9.17 25.91
C GLU A 241 -1.40 -10.03 27.17
N ARG A 242 -2.06 -9.62 28.26
CA ARG A 242 -2.22 -10.44 29.46
C ARG A 242 -3.56 -11.14 29.36
N ASP A 243 -3.50 -12.46 29.32
CA ASP A 243 -4.60 -13.41 29.45
C ASP A 243 -5.41 -13.19 30.75
#